data_AF-A0A0H0XLW0-F1
#
_entry.id   AF-A0A0H0XLW0-F1
#
_cell.length_a   1.000
_cell.length_b   1.000
_cell.length_c   1.000
_cell.angle_alpha   90.00
_cell.angle_beta   90.00
_cell.angle_gamma   90.00
#
_symmetry.space_group_name_H-M   'P 1'
#
loop_
_entity.id
_entity.type
_entity.pdbx_description
1 polymer ?
#
loop_
_entity_poly.entity_id
_entity_poly.type
_entity_poly.pdbx_seq_one_letter_code
_entity_poly.pdbx_strand_id
1 'polypeptide(L)'
;MIATLALAPLFLAQAVTGHMVEQEYETVDVAYEELSEGDAEAAVVQLEAELAEHGGHPALFINLGSAYARLGNVDRAEFYYRAAQDCDEEYQMELADGRWMDSRDVARLALATVELEALAVR
;
A
#
# COMPACT_ATOMS: atom_id res chain seq x y z
N MET A 1 -63.38 11.81 -37.57
CA MET A 1 -62.67 12.29 -36.36
C MET A 1 -61.18 12.35 -36.68
N ILE A 2 -60.60 13.54 -36.72
CA ILE A 2 -59.15 13.75 -36.90
C ILE A 2 -58.61 14.13 -35.52
N ALA A 3 -57.59 13.41 -35.04
CA ALA A 3 -56.72 13.80 -33.93
C ALA A 3 -55.42 12.97 -34.06
N THR A 4 -54.42 13.54 -34.73
CA THR A 4 -53.15 14.05 -34.16
C THR A 4 -52.14 12.98 -33.76
N LEU A 5 -51.05 12.95 -34.54
CA LEU A 5 -49.74 12.39 -34.20
C LEU A 5 -49.28 12.86 -32.80
N ALA A 6 -48.65 11.96 -32.05
CA ALA A 6 -47.56 12.31 -31.16
C ALA A 6 -46.51 11.18 -31.18
N LEU A 7 -45.47 11.40 -31.96
CA LEU A 7 -44.18 10.75 -31.83
C LEU A 7 -43.58 11.23 -30.49
N ALA A 8 -43.34 10.33 -29.54
CA ALA A 8 -42.67 10.64 -28.29
C ALA A 8 -41.34 9.84 -28.19
N PRO A 9 -40.25 10.48 -27.72
CA PRO A 9 -38.89 10.01 -27.96
C PRO A 9 -38.40 8.97 -26.95
N LEU A 10 -37.56 8.09 -27.51
CA LEU A 10 -36.36 7.48 -26.94
C LEU A 10 -35.95 7.95 -25.53
N PHE A 11 -36.04 7.06 -24.54
CA PHE A 11 -35.14 7.09 -23.38
C PHE A 11 -34.06 6.05 -23.62
N LEU A 12 -32.90 6.51 -24.09
CA LEU A 12 -31.65 5.74 -24.02
C LEU A 12 -31.32 5.56 -22.54
N ALA A 13 -31.46 4.32 -22.06
CA ALA A 13 -30.88 3.91 -20.80
C ALA A 13 -29.35 3.98 -20.95
N GLN A 14 -28.76 5.11 -20.58
CA GLN A 14 -27.32 5.17 -20.39
C GLN A 14 -27.01 4.45 -19.07
N ALA A 15 -26.71 3.16 -19.18
CA ALA A 15 -26.00 2.45 -18.12
C ALA A 15 -24.63 3.12 -18.00
N VAL A 16 -24.48 4.00 -17.01
CA VAL A 16 -23.16 4.37 -16.50
C VAL A 16 -22.62 3.11 -15.85
N THR A 17 -21.92 2.29 -16.63
CA THR A 17 -20.94 1.36 -16.07
C THR A 17 -19.82 2.24 -15.53
N GLY A 18 -20.01 2.73 -14.31
CA GLY A 18 -18.89 3.10 -13.47
C GLY A 18 -18.06 1.84 -13.38
N HIS A 19 -16.91 1.84 -14.04
CA HIS A 19 -15.85 0.89 -13.78
C HIS A 19 -15.45 1.16 -12.33
N MET A 20 -16.13 0.48 -11.40
CA MET A 20 -15.67 0.35 -10.04
C MET A 20 -14.38 -0.45 -10.20
N VAL A 21 -13.26 0.27 -10.33
CA VAL A 21 -11.98 -0.29 -9.92
C VAL A 21 -12.25 -0.70 -8.48
N GLU A 22 -12.37 -2.01 -8.29
CA GLU A 22 -12.39 -2.64 -6.99
C GLU A 22 -11.04 -2.24 -6.39
N GLN A 23 -11.00 -1.10 -5.70
CA GLN A 23 -9.84 -0.69 -4.94
C GLN A 23 -9.66 -1.83 -3.94
N GLU A 24 -8.64 -2.64 -4.16
CA GLU A 24 -8.28 -3.71 -3.27
C GLU A 24 -7.83 -3.04 -1.98
N TYR A 25 -8.78 -2.90 -1.04
CA TYR A 25 -8.53 -2.38 0.28
C TYR A 25 -7.75 -3.44 1.03
N GLU A 26 -6.44 -3.44 0.89
CA GLU A 26 -5.58 -4.24 1.74
C GLU A 26 -5.40 -3.48 3.06
N THR A 27 -6.17 -3.88 4.07
CA THR A 27 -5.94 -3.43 5.45
C THR A 27 -4.65 -4.07 5.94
N VAL A 28 -3.52 -3.48 5.56
CA VAL A 28 -2.25 -3.76 6.19
C VAL A 28 -2.06 -2.70 7.25
N ASP A 29 -2.19 -3.11 8.51
CA ASP A 29 -1.84 -2.30 9.67
C ASP A 29 -0.37 -1.86 9.49
N VAL A 30 -0.15 -0.65 9.00
CA VAL A 30 1.17 -0.02 9.03
C VAL A 30 1.34 0.57 10.43
N ALA A 31 1.27 -0.32 11.41
CA ALA A 31 1.47 0.05 12.79
C ALA A 31 2.97 0.21 13.00
N TYR A 32 3.40 1.46 13.15
CA TYR A 32 4.71 1.86 13.65
C TYR A 32 4.93 1.47 15.13
N GLU A 33 4.15 0.53 15.65
CA GLU A 33 4.27 0.08 17.03
C GLU A 33 5.38 -0.96 17.15
N GLU A 34 6.24 -0.71 18.12
CA GLU A 34 7.36 -1.52 18.56
C GLU A 34 7.03 -3.00 18.55
N LEU A 35 7.40 -3.71 17.48
CA LEU A 35 7.72 -5.11 17.69
C LEU A 35 8.95 -5.11 18.64
N SER A 36 9.16 -6.14 19.45
CA SER A 36 10.47 -6.34 20.09
C SER A 36 11.48 -6.84 19.05
N GLU A 37 12.79 -6.81 19.31
CA GLU A 37 13.80 -7.39 18.39
C GLU A 37 13.36 -8.79 17.94
N GLY A 38 13.03 -9.65 18.91
CA GLY A 38 12.50 -11.02 18.70
C GLY A 38 11.31 -11.11 17.74
N ASP A 39 10.41 -10.14 17.81
CA ASP A 39 9.25 -10.09 16.93
C ASP A 39 9.61 -9.58 15.53
N ALA A 40 10.67 -8.76 15.41
CA ALA A 40 11.20 -8.31 14.12
C ALA A 40 11.83 -9.45 13.33
N GLU A 41 12.66 -10.29 13.97
CA GLU A 41 13.26 -11.43 13.28
C GLU A 41 12.18 -12.43 12.84
N ALA A 42 11.20 -12.69 13.70
CA ALA A 42 10.06 -13.54 13.35
C ALA A 42 9.26 -12.95 12.18
N ALA A 43 9.00 -11.65 12.18
CA ALA A 43 8.31 -10.96 11.10
C ALA A 43 9.09 -11.08 9.78
N VAL A 44 10.41 -10.85 9.76
CA VAL A 44 11.23 -11.00 8.55
C VAL A 44 11.08 -12.41 7.97
N VAL A 45 11.19 -13.45 8.80
CA VAL A 45 11.06 -14.85 8.33
C VAL A 45 9.71 -15.09 7.67
N GLN A 46 8.63 -14.63 8.29
CA GLN A 46 7.27 -14.84 7.77
C GLN A 46 7.04 -14.05 6.47
N LEU A 47 7.43 -12.78 6.45
CA LEU A 47 7.25 -11.90 5.29
C LEU A 47 8.15 -12.30 4.10
N GLU A 48 9.35 -12.82 4.34
CA GLU A 48 10.20 -13.35 3.26
C GLU A 48 9.65 -14.66 2.68
N ALA A 49 9.03 -15.50 3.51
CA ALA A 49 8.33 -16.69 3.03
C ALA A 49 7.10 -16.30 2.18
N GLU A 50 6.32 -15.32 2.64
CA GLU A 50 5.19 -14.76 1.90
C GLU A 50 5.62 -14.18 0.55
N LEU A 51 6.72 -13.40 0.54
CA LEU A 51 7.31 -12.84 -0.67
C LEU A 51 7.73 -13.93 -1.67
N ALA A 52 8.25 -15.05 -1.18
CA ALA A 52 8.65 -16.17 -2.02
C ALA A 52 7.45 -16.95 -2.58
N GLU A 53 6.33 -17.02 -1.86
CA GLU A 53 5.14 -17.78 -2.24
C GLU A 53 4.20 -16.98 -3.16
N HIS A 54 3.99 -15.69 -2.87
CA HIS A 54 2.96 -14.87 -3.50
C HIS A 54 3.52 -13.73 -4.37
N GLY A 55 4.83 -13.49 -4.30
CA GLY A 55 5.46 -12.35 -4.98
C GLY A 55 5.33 -11.06 -4.17
N GLY A 56 5.84 -9.96 -4.73
CA GLY A 56 5.94 -8.68 -4.03
C GLY A 56 4.83 -7.71 -4.40
N HIS A 57 4.18 -7.14 -3.39
CA HIS A 57 3.27 -5.99 -3.48
C HIS A 57 3.74 -4.89 -2.51
N PRO A 58 3.33 -3.62 -2.70
CA PRO A 58 3.82 -2.49 -1.92
C PRO A 58 3.74 -2.71 -0.41
N ALA A 59 2.63 -3.27 0.07
CA ALA A 59 2.41 -3.47 1.49
C ALA A 59 3.41 -4.45 2.12
N LEU A 60 3.65 -5.59 1.46
CA LEU A 60 4.63 -6.58 1.89
C LEU A 60 6.04 -6.00 1.95
N PHE A 61 6.42 -5.22 0.95
CA PHE A 61 7.71 -4.53 0.92
C PHE A 61 7.82 -3.48 2.03
N ILE A 62 6.78 -2.69 2.29
CA ILE A 62 6.78 -1.72 3.40
C ILE A 62 6.95 -2.43 4.75
N ASN A 63 6.28 -3.57 4.95
CA ASN A 63 6.41 -4.36 6.17
C ASN A 63 7.81 -4.96 6.34
N LEU A 64 8.40 -5.51 5.26
CA LEU A 64 9.79 -5.98 5.27
C LEU A 64 10.76 -4.84 5.60
N GLY A 65 10.58 -3.68 4.98
CA GLY A 65 11.39 -2.50 5.26
C GLY A 65 11.36 -2.12 6.73
N SER A 66 10.17 -2.09 7.34
CA SER A 66 9.97 -1.76 8.75
C SER A 66 10.55 -2.80 9.71
N ALA A 67 10.43 -4.09 9.37
CA ALA A 67 11.04 -5.15 10.16
C ALA A 67 12.59 -5.06 10.13
N TYR A 68 13.17 -4.81 8.96
CA TYR A 68 14.62 -4.63 8.81
C TYR A 68 15.14 -3.34 9.47
N ALA A 69 14.38 -2.24 9.41
CA ALA A 69 14.74 -0.99 10.08
C ALA A 69 14.87 -1.19 11.59
N ARG A 70 13.94 -1.94 12.20
CA ARG A 70 13.95 -2.26 13.64
C ARG A 70 15.10 -3.18 14.04
N LEU A 71 15.58 -4.04 13.13
CA LEU A 71 16.80 -4.82 13.32
C LEU A 71 18.10 -4.00 13.14
N GLY A 72 17.99 -2.69 12.86
CA GLY A 72 19.12 -1.82 12.56
C GLY A 72 19.75 -2.09 11.18
N ASN A 73 19.11 -2.91 10.33
CA ASN A 73 19.59 -3.20 8.99
C ASN A 73 19.04 -2.18 8.00
N VAL A 74 19.61 -0.98 8.06
CA VAL A 74 19.26 0.18 7.22
C VAL A 74 19.30 -0.16 5.73
N ASP A 75 20.35 -0.85 5.27
CA ASP A 75 20.51 -1.19 3.85
C ASP A 75 19.34 -2.02 3.31
N ARG A 76 18.88 -3.00 4.09
CA ARG A 76 17.71 -3.83 3.72
C ARG A 76 16.41 -3.05 3.84
N ALA A 77 16.28 -2.19 4.84
CA ALA A 77 15.12 -1.32 4.99
C ALA A 77 14.94 -0.42 3.75
N GLU A 78 16.00 0.30 3.35
CA GLU A 78 16.01 1.15 2.17
C GLU A 78 15.67 0.37 0.89
N PHE A 79 16.25 -0.82 0.73
CA PHE A 79 15.98 -1.68 -0.42
C PHE A 79 14.48 -1.96 -0.57
N TYR A 80 13.81 -2.35 0.52
CA TYR A 80 12.40 -2.71 0.46
C TYR A 80 11.48 -1.50 0.33
N TYR A 81 11.78 -0.37 0.97
CA TYR A 81 11.00 0.84 0.76
C TYR A 81 11.12 1.36 -0.68
N ARG A 82 12.30 1.26 -1.31
CA ARG A 82 12.45 1.57 -2.74
C ARG A 82 11.66 0.61 -3.62
N ALA A 83 11.69 -0.70 -3.33
CA ALA A 83 10.89 -1.69 -4.05
C ALA A 83 9.38 -1.37 -3.96
N ALA A 84 8.88 -0.97 -2.80
CA ALA A 84 7.49 -0.54 -2.63
C ALA A 84 7.14 0.72 -3.43
N GLN A 85 8.06 1.69 -3.49
CA GLN A 85 7.87 2.92 -4.27
C GLN A 85 7.80 2.64 -5.78
N ASP A 86 8.56 1.64 -6.25
CA ASP A 86 8.68 1.27 -7.67
C ASP A 86 7.57 0.31 -8.16
N CYS A 87 6.70 -0.19 -7.27
CA CYS A 87 5.53 -0.98 -7.66
C CYS A 87 4.56 -0.16 -8.50
N ASP A 88 3.97 -0.78 -9.53
CA ASP A 88 3.00 -0.15 -10.43
C ASP A 88 1.63 0.06 -9.76
N GLU A 89 1.22 -0.89 -8.93
CA GLU A 89 0.00 -0.87 -8.15
C GLU A 89 0.09 0.05 -6.94
N GLU A 90 -1.02 0.74 -6.66
CA GLU A 90 -1.19 1.66 -5.54
C GLU A 90 -2.23 1.07 -4.57
N TYR A 91 -1.85 0.91 -3.30
CA TYR A 91 -2.73 0.42 -2.24
C TYR A 91 -3.00 1.53 -1.22
N GLN A 92 -4.25 1.61 -0.74
CA GLN A 92 -4.58 2.45 0.39
C GLN A 92 -4.21 1.71 1.69
N MET A 93 -3.37 2.34 2.49
CA MET A 93 -2.86 1.77 3.74
C MET A 93 -3.28 2.62 4.92
N GLU A 94 -3.75 1.97 5.99
CA GLU A 94 -4.03 2.62 7.26
C GLU A 94 -2.74 2.73 8.08
N LEU A 95 -2.41 3.95 8.50
CA LEU A 95 -1.31 4.21 9.41
C LEU A 95 -1.74 3.98 10.87
N ALA A 96 -0.76 3.83 11.76
CA ALA A 96 -0.97 3.75 13.20
C ALA A 96 -1.88 4.85 13.80
N ASP A 97 -1.90 6.04 13.20
CA ASP A 97 -2.73 7.17 13.65
C ASP A 97 -4.15 7.18 13.05
N GLY A 98 -4.53 6.12 12.34
CA GLY A 98 -5.82 5.94 11.67
C GLY A 98 -5.97 6.73 10.36
N ARG A 99 -4.92 7.42 9.90
CA ARG A 99 -4.94 8.06 8.57
C ARG A 99 -4.71 7.02 7.49
N TRP A 100 -5.41 7.20 6.38
CA TRP A 100 -5.19 6.43 5.17
C TRP A 100 -4.26 7.18 4.23
N MET A 101 -3.25 6.47 3.71
CA MET A 101 -2.27 7.00 2.77
C MET A 101 -2.01 6.01 1.64
N ASP A 102 -1.63 6.54 0.49
CA ASP A 102 -1.17 5.72 -0.63
C ASP A 102 0.15 5.03 -0.28
N SER A 103 0.28 3.76 -0.65
CA SER A 103 1.46 2.93 -0.42
C SER A 103 2.78 3.57 -0.88
N ARG A 104 2.80 4.32 -1.99
CA ARG A 104 4.01 5.02 -2.45
C ARG A 104 4.34 6.22 -1.58
N ASP A 105 3.33 6.92 -1.06
CA ASP A 105 3.53 7.98 -0.06
C ASP A 105 4.09 7.42 1.25
N VAL A 106 3.56 6.27 1.70
CA VAL A 106 4.06 5.56 2.89
C VAL A 106 5.52 5.13 2.69
N ALA A 107 5.84 4.50 1.56
CA ALA A 107 7.19 4.09 1.22
C ALA A 107 8.18 5.26 1.19
N ARG A 108 7.79 6.39 0.57
CA ARG A 108 8.62 7.61 0.54
C ARG A 108 8.86 8.18 1.93
N LEU A 109 7.83 8.20 2.78
CA LEU A 109 7.96 8.66 4.15
C LEU A 109 8.91 7.77 4.95
N ALA A 110 8.73 6.45 4.86
CA ALA A 110 9.55 5.49 5.58
C ALA A 110 11.02 5.51 5.13
N LEU A 111 11.27 5.64 3.81
CA LEU A 111 12.61 5.81 3.26
C LEU A 111 13.29 7.08 3.80
N ALA A 112 12.58 8.21 3.79
CA ALA A 112 13.12 9.46 4.30
C ALA A 112 13.45 9.38 5.81
N THR A 113 12.62 8.68 6.59
CA THR A 113 12.85 8.46 8.02
C THR A 113 14.13 7.64 8.26
N VAL A 114 14.27 6.48 7.61
CA VAL A 114 15.44 5.61 7.84
C VAL A 114 16.75 6.24 7.33
N GLU A 115 16.70 6.98 6.22
CA GLU A 115 17.85 7.74 5.70
C GLU A 115 18.28 8.84 6.69
N LEU A 116 17.32 9.53 7.31
CA LEU A 116 17.61 10.56 8.31
C LEU A 116 18.21 9.96 9.60
N GLU A 117 17.67 8.84 10.07
CA GLU A 117 18.18 8.12 11.23
C GLU A 117 19.62 7.63 10.99
N ALA A 118 19.89 7.05 9.81
CA ALA A 118 21.22 6.61 9.43
C ALA A 118 22.25 7.75 9.38
N LEU A 119 21.82 8.95 8.98
CA LEU A 119 22.66 10.16 9.02
C LEU A 119 22.94 10.63 10.44
N ALA A 120 21.99 10.47 11.37
CA ALA A 120 22.14 10.93 12.76
C ALA A 120 23.11 10.05 13.57
N VAL A 121 23.32 8.80 13.17
CA VAL A 121 24.20 7.83 13.85
C VAL A 121 25.65 7.87 13.32
N ARG A 122 25.91 8.62 12.24
CA ARG A 122 27.23 8.78 11.63
C ARG A 122 28.05 9.91 12.25
#